data_AF-A0A925MID2-F1
#
_entry.id   AF-A0A925MID2-F1
#
_cell.length_a   1.000
_cell.length_b   1.000
_cell.length_c   1.000
_cell.angle_alpha   90.00
_cell.angle_beta   90.00
_cell.angle_gamma   90.00
#
_symmetry.space_group_name_H-M   'P 1'
#
loop_
_entity.id
_entity.type
_entity.pdbx_description
1 polymer ?
#
loop_
_entity_poly.entity_id
_entity_poly.type
_entity_poly.pdbx_seq_one_letter_code
_entity_poly.pdbx_strand_id
1 'polypeptide(L)'
;MSQPMAKSSRRVVLGFSGLPRAQAFKRARWPQLQDSEYKITQGAEAAAALVVDGVLVAAAAEERFDGVRHSDAFPVGAIASCLAQAGLTASDLDVVAHGFSYLPERAFYLGQSAYYRDLYHDVLDPEVNRVIAEQALGIDLAGRFLPVAHHLAHAESAFVPSGFADALVVVSDGLGERHAATVMIADARGLETIATLPATASLGLLYGLFTMYLGFEFNDGEYKVMGLAPYGDAGRYGPLILEHWVQLQGDGRYAVPLLLENADDLDKETHRAALAAIERRLGPRR
;
A
#
# COMPACT_ATOMS: atom_id res chain seq x y z
N MET A 1 11.92 -5.04 -48.31
CA MET A 1 11.49 -3.90 -47.46
C MET A 1 10.16 -4.26 -46.84
N SER A 2 10.18 -4.83 -45.64
CA SER A 2 8.97 -5.12 -44.87
C SER A 2 8.41 -3.81 -44.33
N GLN A 3 7.19 -3.45 -44.72
CA GLN A 3 6.46 -2.36 -44.10
C GLN A 3 6.36 -2.62 -42.59
N PRO A 4 6.56 -1.61 -41.72
CA PRO A 4 6.25 -1.77 -40.31
C PRO A 4 4.76 -2.08 -40.19
N MET A 5 4.43 -3.24 -39.61
CA MET A 5 3.03 -3.58 -39.32
C MET A 5 2.45 -2.47 -38.43
N ALA A 6 1.32 -1.91 -38.83
CA ALA A 6 0.59 -0.95 -38.02
C ALA A 6 0.35 -1.56 -36.62
N LYS A 7 0.74 -0.85 -35.56
CA LYS A 7 0.45 -1.24 -34.18
C LYS A 7 -1.06 -1.48 -34.10
N SER A 8 -1.46 -2.70 -33.71
CA SER A 8 -2.85 -3.08 -33.50
C SER A 8 -3.55 -2.05 -32.60
N SER A 9 -4.83 -1.78 -32.81
CA SER A 9 -5.66 -0.84 -32.02
C SER A 9 -5.89 -1.27 -30.56
N ARG A 10 -5.16 -2.29 -30.10
CA ARG A 10 -5.25 -2.94 -28.81
C ARG A 10 -4.49 -2.09 -27.79
N ARG A 11 -5.15 -1.68 -26.71
CA ARG A 11 -4.54 -0.92 -25.61
C ARG A 11 -3.99 -1.87 -24.56
N VAL A 12 -2.68 -1.84 -24.32
CA VAL A 12 -1.99 -2.70 -23.36
C VAL A 12 -1.49 -1.88 -22.18
N VAL A 13 -1.99 -2.20 -20.99
CA VAL A 13 -1.66 -1.51 -19.73
C VAL A 13 -1.05 -2.51 -18.75
N LEU A 14 0.15 -2.22 -18.26
CA LEU A 14 0.77 -2.95 -17.16
C LEU A 14 0.61 -2.12 -15.88
N GLY A 15 -0.10 -2.63 -14.88
CA GLY A 15 -0.11 -2.10 -13.52
C GLY A 15 0.91 -2.82 -12.65
N PHE A 16 1.58 -2.10 -11.75
CA PHE A 16 2.41 -2.70 -10.71
C PHE A 16 2.27 -1.98 -9.36
N SER A 17 2.47 -2.74 -8.27
CA SER A 17 2.52 -2.24 -6.89
C SER A 17 3.96 -2.27 -6.35
N GLY A 18 4.15 -1.65 -5.20
CA GLY A 18 5.39 -1.69 -4.43
C GLY A 18 6.21 -0.40 -4.48
N LEU A 19 7.12 -0.24 -3.53
CA LEU A 19 8.08 0.86 -3.45
C LEU A 19 9.50 0.29 -3.25
N PRO A 20 10.22 -0.08 -4.34
CA PRO A 20 11.41 -0.94 -4.26
C PRO A 20 12.60 -0.44 -3.44
N ARG A 21 12.57 0.82 -3.00
CA ARG A 21 13.62 1.44 -2.20
C ARG A 21 13.21 1.66 -0.75
N ALA A 22 11.97 1.37 -0.36
CA ALA A 22 11.42 1.73 0.94
C ALA A 22 12.20 1.09 2.11
N GLN A 23 12.36 -0.24 2.13
CA GLN A 23 13.11 -0.87 3.22
C GLN A 23 14.60 -0.54 3.17
N ALA A 24 15.20 -0.49 1.97
CA ALA A 24 16.61 -0.13 1.81
C ALA A 24 16.91 1.28 2.35
N PHE A 25 16.05 2.26 2.04
CA PHE A 25 16.13 3.61 2.57
C PHE A 25 16.03 3.62 4.10
N LYS A 26 15.06 2.86 4.66
CA LYS A 26 14.90 2.74 6.11
C LYS A 26 16.12 2.10 6.80
N ARG A 27 16.68 1.03 6.21
CA ARG A 27 17.92 0.36 6.69
C ARG A 27 19.12 1.30 6.67
N ALA A 28 19.26 2.12 5.64
CA ALA A 28 20.33 3.12 5.56
C ALA A 28 20.17 4.21 6.63
N ARG A 29 18.92 4.63 6.92
CA ARG A 29 18.63 5.67 7.91
C ARG A 29 18.85 5.20 9.35
N TRP A 30 18.42 3.98 9.67
CA TRP A 30 18.48 3.40 11.02
C TRP A 30 18.98 1.96 10.97
N PRO A 31 20.30 1.72 10.81
CA PRO A 31 20.87 0.38 10.65
C PRO A 31 20.73 -0.53 11.88
N GLN A 32 20.37 0.04 13.04
CA GLN A 32 20.26 -0.66 14.33
C GLN A 32 18.88 -1.26 14.62
N LEU A 33 17.90 -1.12 13.71
CA LEU A 33 16.58 -1.70 13.92
C LEU A 33 16.60 -3.23 13.76
N GLN A 34 15.63 -3.88 14.40
CA GLN A 34 15.38 -5.31 14.23
C GLN A 34 14.79 -5.59 12.84
N ASP A 35 14.97 -6.80 12.33
CA ASP A 35 14.48 -7.15 10.99
C ASP A 35 12.97 -6.99 10.81
N SER A 36 12.19 -7.27 11.85
CA SER A 36 10.73 -7.08 11.85
C SER A 36 10.33 -5.60 11.74
N GLU A 37 11.15 -4.68 12.25
CA GLU A 37 10.86 -3.25 12.17
C GLU A 37 11.07 -2.70 10.75
N TYR A 38 11.97 -3.30 9.96
CA TYR A 38 12.12 -2.91 8.56
C TYR A 38 10.93 -3.33 7.69
N LYS A 39 10.09 -4.28 8.14
CA LYS A 39 8.86 -4.67 7.43
C LYS A 39 7.71 -3.67 7.64
N ILE A 40 7.83 -2.77 8.61
CA ILE A 40 6.89 -1.65 8.83
C ILE A 40 7.21 -0.57 7.79
N THR A 41 6.79 -0.78 6.55
CA THR A 41 7.01 0.13 5.42
C THR A 41 5.83 0.10 4.47
N GLN A 42 5.59 1.20 3.77
CA GLN A 42 4.67 1.22 2.63
C GLN A 42 5.27 0.51 1.42
N GLY A 43 4.42 -0.02 0.55
CA GLY A 43 4.84 -0.61 -0.73
C GLY A 43 5.55 -1.96 -0.61
N ALA A 44 5.23 -2.75 0.43
CA ALA A 44 5.45 -4.19 0.40
C ALA A 44 4.44 -4.87 -0.55
N GLU A 45 4.51 -6.20 -0.69
CA GLU A 45 3.61 -6.99 -1.56
C GLU A 45 3.69 -6.56 -3.04
N ALA A 46 4.92 -6.45 -3.55
CA ALA A 46 5.16 -6.16 -4.95
C ALA A 46 4.42 -7.16 -5.86
N ALA A 47 3.71 -6.64 -6.85
CA ALA A 47 2.88 -7.42 -7.75
C ALA A 47 2.71 -6.71 -9.09
N ALA A 48 2.24 -7.45 -10.09
CA ALA A 48 1.91 -6.91 -11.40
C ALA A 48 0.57 -7.45 -11.92
N ALA A 49 -0.11 -6.63 -12.71
CA ALA A 49 -1.34 -6.97 -13.42
C ALA A 49 -1.28 -6.44 -14.85
N LEU A 50 -1.66 -7.26 -15.81
CA LEU A 50 -1.72 -6.91 -17.23
C LEU A 50 -3.17 -6.81 -17.67
N VAL A 51 -3.56 -5.62 -18.13
CA VAL A 51 -4.88 -5.34 -18.68
C VAL A 51 -4.75 -5.05 -20.17
N VAL A 52 -5.65 -5.64 -20.93
CA VAL A 52 -5.72 -5.47 -22.38
C VAL A 52 -7.15 -5.11 -22.74
N ASP A 53 -7.35 -3.98 -23.42
CA ASP A 53 -8.66 -3.52 -23.89
C ASP A 53 -9.73 -3.57 -22.77
N GLY A 54 -9.32 -3.23 -21.54
CA GLY A 54 -10.17 -3.24 -20.35
C GLY A 54 -10.36 -4.61 -19.69
N VAL A 55 -9.76 -5.67 -20.23
CA VAL A 55 -9.84 -7.04 -19.68
C VAL A 55 -8.56 -7.37 -18.92
N LEU A 56 -8.69 -7.81 -17.66
CA LEU A 56 -7.57 -8.36 -16.90
C LEU A 56 -7.14 -9.70 -17.53
N VAL A 57 -5.92 -9.75 -18.06
CA VAL A 57 -5.38 -10.93 -18.74
C VAL A 57 -4.56 -11.79 -17.79
N ALA A 58 -3.75 -11.16 -16.94
CA ALA A 58 -2.91 -11.85 -15.96
C ALA A 58 -2.65 -10.95 -14.75
N ALA A 59 -2.46 -11.56 -13.58
CA ALA A 59 -1.96 -10.90 -12.39
C ALA A 59 -1.13 -11.89 -11.56
N ALA A 60 -0.04 -11.41 -10.96
CA ALA A 60 0.82 -12.23 -10.14
C ALA A 60 1.53 -11.39 -9.06
N ALA A 61 1.81 -12.02 -7.91
CA ALA A 61 2.60 -11.43 -6.83
C ALA A 61 4.07 -11.87 -6.95
N GLU A 62 5.00 -10.96 -6.69
CA GLU A 62 6.44 -11.18 -6.85
C GLU A 62 6.96 -12.28 -5.92
N GLU A 63 6.37 -12.41 -4.72
CA GLU A 63 6.74 -13.45 -3.75
C GLU A 63 6.64 -14.88 -4.29
N ARG A 64 5.86 -15.09 -5.38
CA ARG A 64 5.72 -16.38 -6.06
C ARG A 64 6.92 -16.71 -6.94
N PHE A 65 7.79 -15.74 -7.23
CA PHE A 65 8.94 -15.87 -8.12
C PHE A 65 10.26 -15.78 -7.37
N ASP A 66 10.39 -14.85 -6.42
CA ASP A 66 11.62 -14.68 -5.64
C ASP A 66 11.63 -15.52 -4.34
N GLY A 67 10.48 -16.05 -3.90
CA GLY A 67 10.34 -16.81 -2.66
C GLY A 67 10.45 -15.95 -1.39
N VAL A 68 10.47 -14.63 -1.52
CA VAL A 68 10.49 -13.67 -0.42
C VAL A 68 9.06 -13.24 -0.13
N ARG A 69 8.50 -13.73 0.97
CA ARG A 69 7.14 -13.38 1.40
C ARG A 69 7.02 -11.86 1.61
N HIS A 70 5.95 -11.28 1.08
CA HIS A 70 5.72 -9.82 1.10
C HIS A 70 6.85 -9.01 0.45
N SER A 71 7.44 -9.56 -0.62
CA SER A 71 8.56 -8.94 -1.34
C SER A 71 8.37 -7.44 -1.53
N ASP A 72 9.39 -6.67 -1.17
CA ASP A 72 9.51 -5.24 -1.43
C ASP A 72 10.33 -4.96 -2.69
N ALA A 73 10.68 -5.97 -3.49
CA ALA A 73 11.44 -5.80 -4.71
C ALA A 73 10.60 -5.15 -5.83
N PHE A 74 11.26 -4.70 -6.91
CA PHE A 74 10.53 -4.40 -8.14
C PHE A 74 10.01 -5.72 -8.76
N PRO A 75 8.74 -5.82 -9.20
CA PRO A 75 8.08 -7.09 -9.50
C PRO A 75 8.47 -7.68 -10.88
N VAL A 76 9.75 -7.99 -11.09
CA VAL A 76 10.28 -8.46 -12.39
C VAL A 76 9.68 -9.81 -12.78
N GLY A 77 9.59 -10.77 -11.86
CA GLY A 77 9.04 -12.10 -12.12
C GLY A 77 7.56 -12.07 -12.44
N ALA A 78 6.79 -11.29 -11.68
CA ALA A 78 5.37 -11.09 -11.90
C ALA A 78 5.09 -10.40 -13.24
N ILE A 79 5.82 -9.34 -13.58
CA ILE A 79 5.70 -8.66 -14.87
C ILE A 79 6.01 -9.62 -16.02
N ALA A 80 7.13 -10.34 -15.94
CA ALA A 80 7.54 -11.29 -16.97
C ALA A 80 6.50 -12.39 -17.18
N SER A 81 5.93 -12.92 -16.10
CA SER A 81 4.86 -13.92 -16.17
C SER A 81 3.60 -13.37 -16.82
N CYS A 82 3.18 -12.16 -16.47
CA CYS A 82 1.99 -11.52 -17.06
C CYS A 82 2.14 -11.29 -18.56
N LEU A 83 3.30 -10.78 -18.99
CA LEU A 83 3.62 -10.57 -20.41
C LEU A 83 3.68 -11.89 -21.19
N ALA A 84 4.33 -12.91 -20.62
CA ALA A 84 4.44 -14.23 -21.24
C ALA A 84 3.07 -14.91 -21.46
N GLN A 85 2.15 -14.81 -20.48
CA GLN A 85 0.79 -15.35 -20.60
C GLN A 85 -0.01 -14.68 -21.74
N ALA A 86 0.26 -13.42 -22.04
CA ALA A 86 -0.37 -12.69 -23.14
C ALA A 86 0.36 -12.83 -24.49
N GLY A 87 1.54 -13.48 -24.51
CA GLY A 87 2.42 -13.50 -25.69
C GLY A 87 2.95 -12.12 -26.08
N LEU A 88 3.12 -11.23 -25.09
CA LEU A 88 3.56 -9.84 -25.28
C LEU A 88 4.97 -9.63 -24.72
N THR A 89 5.57 -8.51 -25.10
CA THR A 89 6.85 -8.02 -24.61
C THR A 89 6.67 -6.62 -23.99
N ALA A 90 7.69 -6.13 -23.27
CA ALA A 90 7.65 -4.77 -22.71
C ALA A 90 7.42 -3.69 -23.78
N SER A 91 7.93 -3.89 -25.01
CA SER A 91 7.74 -2.97 -26.14
C SER A 91 6.29 -2.83 -26.60
N ASP A 92 5.43 -3.80 -26.26
CA ASP A 92 4.01 -3.79 -26.59
C ASP A 92 3.18 -2.93 -25.62
N LEU A 93 3.76 -2.52 -24.49
CA LEU A 93 3.08 -1.71 -23.48
C LEU A 93 2.83 -0.28 -23.99
N ASP A 94 1.58 0.17 -23.85
CA ASP A 94 1.20 1.56 -24.14
C ASP A 94 1.25 2.42 -22.88
N VAL A 95 0.89 1.85 -21.72
CA VAL A 95 0.94 2.52 -20.41
C VAL A 95 1.51 1.56 -19.37
N VAL A 96 2.35 2.11 -18.48
CA VAL A 96 2.79 1.46 -17.25
C VAL A 96 2.25 2.27 -16.07
N ALA A 97 1.35 1.68 -15.30
CA ALA A 97 0.71 2.30 -14.16
C ALA A 97 1.35 1.83 -12.84
N HIS A 98 1.64 2.77 -11.94
CA HIS A 98 2.13 2.48 -10.59
C HIS A 98 1.04 2.77 -9.57
N GLY A 99 0.78 1.84 -8.66
CA GLY A 99 -0.30 1.93 -7.67
C GLY A 99 -0.12 2.94 -6.53
N PHE A 100 0.71 3.96 -6.72
CA PHE A 100 0.91 5.09 -5.80
C PHE A 100 1.05 6.41 -6.56
N SER A 101 0.53 7.50 -5.99
CA SER A 101 0.72 8.84 -6.53
C SER A 101 0.95 9.86 -5.42
N TYR A 102 2.22 10.09 -5.07
CA TYR A 102 2.61 11.04 -4.04
C TYR A 102 2.74 12.49 -4.54
N LEU A 103 2.62 12.74 -5.84
CA LEU A 103 2.76 14.10 -6.40
C LEU A 103 1.74 15.10 -5.80
N PRO A 104 0.43 14.76 -5.64
CA PRO A 104 -0.52 15.63 -4.95
C PRO A 104 -0.13 15.89 -3.47
N GLU A 105 0.57 14.94 -2.84
CA GLU A 105 0.96 14.98 -1.43
C GLU A 105 2.38 15.50 -1.21
N ARG A 106 3.06 15.96 -2.27
CA ARG A 106 4.45 16.42 -2.23
C ARG A 106 4.69 17.48 -1.16
N ALA A 107 3.84 18.51 -1.09
CA ALA A 107 4.02 19.60 -0.13
C ALA A 107 3.91 19.11 1.32
N PHE A 108 3.07 18.11 1.58
CA PHE A 108 2.94 17.50 2.91
C PHE A 108 4.24 16.82 3.32
N TYR A 109 4.76 15.90 2.49
CA TYR A 109 6.00 15.19 2.80
C TYR A 109 7.21 16.12 2.92
N LEU A 110 7.36 17.07 1.98
CA LEU A 110 8.49 18.00 2.01
C LEU A 110 8.45 18.98 3.20
N GLY A 111 7.27 19.22 3.76
CA GLY A 111 7.06 20.13 4.88
C GLY A 111 7.22 19.52 6.27
N GLN A 112 7.35 18.19 6.40
CA GLN A 112 7.37 17.52 7.71
C GLN A 112 8.72 17.61 8.43
N SER A 113 9.76 16.98 7.87
CA SER A 113 11.08 16.86 8.50
C SER A 113 12.18 16.68 7.45
N ALA A 114 13.45 16.63 7.87
CA ALA A 114 14.53 16.26 6.95
C ALA A 114 14.36 14.82 6.45
N TYR A 115 13.94 13.89 7.32
CA TYR A 115 13.70 12.50 6.96
C TYR A 115 12.64 12.35 5.87
N TYR A 116 11.46 12.98 6.02
CA TYR A 116 10.39 12.86 5.03
C TYR A 116 10.71 13.55 3.70
N ARG A 117 11.58 14.57 3.72
CA ARG A 117 12.13 15.17 2.48
C ARG A 117 12.99 14.17 1.73
N ASP A 118 13.90 13.50 2.42
CA ASP A 118 14.78 12.50 1.82
C ASP A 118 13.95 11.28 1.35
N LEU A 119 12.99 10.82 2.17
CA LEU A 119 12.08 9.72 1.81
C LEU A 119 11.30 10.04 0.53
N TYR A 120 10.79 11.28 0.41
CA TYR A 120 10.08 11.69 -0.80
C TYR A 120 11.00 11.59 -2.02
N HIS A 121 12.18 12.20 -1.95
CA HIS A 121 13.09 12.27 -3.10
C HIS A 121 13.71 10.94 -3.49
N ASP A 122 13.93 10.03 -2.53
CA ASP A 122 14.63 8.76 -2.77
C ASP A 122 13.69 7.58 -3.04
N VAL A 123 12.43 7.68 -2.61
CA VAL A 123 11.46 6.57 -2.64
C VAL A 123 10.10 6.96 -3.23
N LEU A 124 9.47 8.02 -2.73
CA LEU A 124 8.04 8.28 -3.00
C LEU A 124 7.79 9.07 -4.30
N ASP A 125 8.78 9.81 -4.78
CA ASP A 125 8.65 10.59 -6.02
C ASP A 125 8.30 9.65 -7.19
N PRO A 126 7.19 9.89 -7.92
CA PRO A 126 6.83 9.08 -9.08
C PRO A 126 7.96 8.97 -10.11
N GLU A 127 8.83 9.98 -10.20
CA GLU A 127 9.97 9.96 -11.12
C GLU A 127 11.00 8.87 -10.75
N VAL A 128 11.21 8.62 -9.45
CA VAL A 128 12.09 7.53 -8.99
C VAL A 128 11.53 6.19 -9.44
N ASN A 129 10.24 5.97 -9.26
CA ASN A 129 9.57 4.71 -9.61
C ASN A 129 9.48 4.52 -11.13
N ARG A 130 9.32 5.61 -11.88
CA ARG A 130 9.43 5.61 -13.35
C ARG A 130 10.80 5.13 -13.81
N VAL A 131 11.88 5.70 -13.27
CA VAL A 131 13.26 5.33 -13.65
C VAL A 131 13.57 3.88 -13.29
N ILE A 132 13.11 3.40 -12.12
CA ILE A 132 13.26 1.98 -11.74
C ILE A 132 12.54 1.09 -12.76
N ALA A 133 11.30 1.43 -13.12
CA ALA A 133 10.53 0.67 -14.10
C ALA A 133 11.17 0.70 -15.50
N GLU A 134 11.69 1.84 -15.96
CA GLU A 134 12.41 1.95 -17.23
C GLU A 134 13.65 1.05 -17.28
N GLN A 135 14.45 1.07 -16.20
CA GLN A 135 15.66 0.26 -16.10
C GLN A 135 15.32 -1.23 -16.10
N ALA A 136 14.27 -1.64 -15.38
CA ALA A 136 13.86 -3.03 -15.28
C ALA A 136 13.21 -3.55 -16.57
N LEU A 137 12.42 -2.72 -17.25
CA LEU A 137 11.71 -3.09 -18.49
C LEU A 137 12.56 -2.91 -19.76
N GLY A 138 13.62 -2.10 -19.70
CA GLY A 138 14.46 -1.79 -20.86
C GLY A 138 13.76 -0.95 -21.93
N ILE A 139 12.76 -0.16 -21.54
CA ILE A 139 11.99 0.71 -22.45
C ILE A 139 11.87 2.13 -21.87
N ASP A 140 11.76 3.13 -22.74
CA ASP A 140 11.46 4.51 -22.35
C ASP A 140 10.00 4.65 -21.91
N LEU A 141 9.74 5.12 -20.70
CA LEU A 141 8.41 5.33 -20.16
C LEU A 141 8.00 6.81 -20.12
N ALA A 142 8.78 7.72 -20.74
CA ALA A 142 8.38 9.12 -20.89
C ALA A 142 7.00 9.22 -21.58
N GLY A 143 6.05 9.89 -20.91
CA GLY A 143 4.66 10.01 -21.38
C GLY A 143 3.84 8.71 -21.35
N ARG A 144 4.41 7.59 -20.89
CA ARG A 144 3.74 6.28 -20.75
C ARG A 144 3.62 5.81 -19.30
N PHE A 145 4.33 6.45 -18.37
CA PHE A 145 4.22 6.16 -16.95
C PHE A 145 3.06 6.93 -16.31
N LEU A 146 2.21 6.22 -15.56
CA LEU A 146 1.03 6.79 -14.91
C LEU A 146 1.01 6.42 -13.41
N PRO A 147 1.35 7.35 -12.51
CA PRO A 147 1.09 7.15 -11.09
C PRO A 147 -0.41 7.25 -10.80
N VAL A 148 -0.96 6.27 -10.09
CA VAL A 148 -2.38 6.17 -9.73
C VAL A 148 -2.50 6.27 -8.21
N ALA A 149 -3.44 7.08 -7.71
CA ALA A 149 -3.67 7.20 -6.28
C ALA A 149 -4.00 5.83 -5.65
N HIS A 150 -3.38 5.51 -4.53
CA HIS A 150 -3.39 4.17 -3.95
C HIS A 150 -4.80 3.68 -3.61
N HIS A 151 -5.56 4.48 -2.88
CA HIS A 151 -6.94 4.13 -2.55
C HIS A 151 -7.88 4.13 -3.77
N LEU A 152 -7.56 4.87 -4.82
CA LEU A 152 -8.30 4.78 -6.09
C LEU A 152 -8.04 3.42 -6.76
N ALA A 153 -6.77 2.97 -6.79
CA ALA A 153 -6.42 1.65 -7.32
C ALA A 153 -7.13 0.52 -6.54
N HIS A 154 -7.16 0.60 -5.19
CA HIS A 154 -7.94 -0.33 -4.38
C HIS A 154 -9.43 -0.31 -4.71
N ALA A 155 -10.05 0.88 -4.77
CA ALA A 155 -11.46 1.02 -5.07
C ALA A 155 -11.84 0.44 -6.44
N GLU A 156 -11.08 0.78 -7.49
CA GLU A 156 -11.29 0.27 -8.86
C GLU A 156 -11.09 -1.26 -8.93
N SER A 157 -10.08 -1.81 -8.24
CA SER A 157 -9.83 -3.26 -8.22
C SER A 157 -10.97 -4.06 -7.58
N ALA A 158 -11.79 -3.43 -6.74
CA ALA A 158 -12.95 -4.05 -6.11
C ALA A 158 -14.24 -3.78 -6.91
N PHE A 159 -14.47 -2.52 -7.31
CA PHE A 159 -15.72 -2.11 -7.95
C PHE A 159 -15.84 -2.66 -9.38
N VAL A 160 -14.82 -2.50 -10.23
CA VAL A 160 -14.88 -2.90 -11.64
C VAL A 160 -15.24 -4.39 -11.83
N PRO A 161 -14.61 -5.35 -11.13
CA PRO A 161 -14.96 -6.76 -11.28
C PRO A 161 -16.22 -7.18 -10.49
N SER A 162 -16.82 -6.31 -9.67
CA SER A 162 -17.93 -6.69 -8.78
C SER A 162 -19.23 -7.04 -9.51
N GLY A 163 -19.44 -6.49 -10.72
CA GLY A 163 -20.69 -6.62 -11.47
C GLY A 163 -21.83 -5.72 -10.96
N PHE A 164 -21.60 -4.88 -9.94
CA PHE A 164 -22.57 -3.87 -9.51
C PHE A 164 -22.59 -2.68 -10.48
N ALA A 165 -23.77 -2.13 -10.74
CA ALA A 165 -23.93 -0.91 -11.55
C ALA A 165 -23.56 0.37 -10.78
N ASP A 166 -23.80 0.36 -9.47
CA ASP A 166 -23.42 1.39 -8.51
C ASP A 166 -23.13 0.75 -7.14
N ALA A 167 -22.27 1.38 -6.35
CA ALA A 167 -21.91 0.90 -5.02
C ALA A 167 -21.37 2.02 -4.11
N LEU A 168 -21.52 1.83 -2.80
CA LEU A 168 -20.67 2.50 -1.82
C LEU A 168 -19.39 1.68 -1.66
N VAL A 169 -18.25 2.25 -2.06
CA VAL A 169 -16.94 1.59 -1.97
C VAL A 169 -16.22 2.10 -0.74
N VAL A 170 -15.77 1.18 0.11
CA VAL A 170 -15.01 1.49 1.33
C VAL A 170 -13.64 0.84 1.22
N VAL A 171 -12.60 1.67 1.13
CA VAL A 171 -11.21 1.25 1.29
C VAL A 171 -10.85 1.45 2.76
N SER A 172 -10.49 0.37 3.45
CA SER A 172 -9.96 0.39 4.82
C SER A 172 -8.59 -0.26 4.80
N ASP A 173 -7.56 0.56 4.98
CA ASP A 173 -6.17 0.23 4.74
C ASP A 173 -5.29 0.57 5.97
N GLY A 174 -4.06 0.07 5.97
CA GLY A 174 -3.01 0.52 6.88
C GLY A 174 -2.63 1.96 6.60
N LEU A 175 -2.13 2.23 5.39
CA LEU A 175 -1.60 3.54 4.99
C LEU A 175 -1.44 3.62 3.46
N GLY A 176 -2.29 4.40 2.81
CA GLY A 176 -2.03 4.95 1.47
C GLY A 176 -1.11 6.16 1.53
N GLU A 177 -1.25 7.13 0.62
CA GLU A 177 -0.32 8.27 0.59
C GLU A 177 -0.44 9.17 1.83
N ARG A 178 -1.65 9.34 2.37
CA ARG A 178 -1.89 10.01 3.67
C ARG A 178 -3.11 9.51 4.43
N HIS A 179 -3.85 8.56 3.84
CA HIS A 179 -5.17 8.17 4.30
C HIS A 179 -5.13 6.72 4.75
N ALA A 180 -5.89 6.39 5.78
CA ALA A 180 -6.10 5.02 6.21
C ALA A 180 -7.45 4.46 5.75
N ALA A 181 -8.39 5.34 5.42
CA ALA A 181 -9.64 4.92 4.81
C ALA A 181 -10.15 5.96 3.83
N THR A 182 -10.84 5.48 2.79
CA THR A 182 -11.57 6.30 1.84
C THR A 182 -12.92 5.68 1.56
N VAL A 183 -13.97 6.51 1.59
CA VAL A 183 -15.33 6.14 1.21
C VAL A 183 -15.67 6.85 -0.08
N MET A 184 -16.13 6.10 -1.08
CA MET A 184 -16.47 6.59 -2.41
C MET A 184 -17.85 6.13 -2.82
N ILE A 185 -18.55 6.95 -3.61
CA ILE A 185 -19.72 6.53 -4.39
C ILE A 185 -19.21 6.15 -5.76
N ALA A 186 -19.53 4.93 -6.20
CA ALA A 186 -19.21 4.42 -7.52
C ALA A 186 -20.49 4.32 -8.35
N ASP A 187 -20.49 4.89 -9.56
CA ASP A 187 -21.57 4.71 -10.53
C ASP A 187 -21.04 4.84 -11.97
N ALA A 188 -21.94 4.93 -12.96
CA ALA A 188 -21.59 5.06 -14.38
C ALA A 188 -20.70 6.28 -14.72
N ARG A 189 -20.58 7.27 -13.83
CA ARG A 189 -19.71 8.46 -13.97
C ARG A 189 -18.31 8.25 -13.42
N GLY A 190 -18.07 7.16 -12.67
CA GLY A 190 -16.81 6.85 -12.00
C GLY A 190 -16.93 6.86 -10.48
N LEU A 191 -15.78 7.05 -9.81
CA LEU A 191 -15.67 7.10 -8.35
C LEU A 191 -15.62 8.54 -7.84
N GLU A 192 -16.51 8.89 -6.93
CA GLU A 192 -16.53 10.15 -6.20
C GLU A 192 -16.19 9.91 -4.73
N THR A 193 -15.10 10.52 -4.23
CA THR A 193 -14.74 10.43 -2.80
C THR A 193 -15.65 11.32 -1.96
N ILE A 194 -16.31 10.73 -0.96
CA ILE A 194 -17.24 11.44 -0.05
C ILE A 194 -16.71 11.54 1.39
N ALA A 195 -15.77 10.69 1.78
CA ALA A 195 -15.09 10.80 3.07
C ALA A 195 -13.70 10.16 3.03
N THR A 196 -12.79 10.69 3.85
CA THR A 196 -11.49 10.07 4.13
C THR A 196 -11.23 10.08 5.63
N LEU A 197 -10.37 9.16 6.07
CA LEU A 197 -9.74 9.19 7.39
C LEU A 197 -8.23 9.29 7.23
N PRO A 198 -7.55 10.14 8.03
CA PRO A 198 -6.10 10.26 7.95
C PRO A 198 -5.41 8.99 8.43
N ALA A 199 -4.16 8.80 7.99
CA ALA A 199 -3.26 7.75 8.46
C ALA A 199 -3.20 7.60 9.99
N THR A 200 -3.27 8.73 10.71
CA THR A 200 -3.27 8.78 12.18
C THR A 200 -4.54 8.21 12.82
N ALA A 201 -5.54 7.86 12.03
CA ALA A 201 -6.75 7.15 12.46
C ALA A 201 -6.80 5.72 11.90
N SER A 202 -5.68 5.11 11.52
CA SER A 202 -5.67 3.80 10.89
C SER A 202 -6.07 2.66 11.84
N LEU A 203 -7.11 1.91 11.48
CA LEU A 203 -7.42 0.63 12.12
C LEU A 203 -6.44 -0.46 11.69
N GLY A 204 -5.89 -0.40 10.47
CA GLY A 204 -4.86 -1.33 10.02
C GLY A 204 -3.58 -1.22 10.85
N LEU A 205 -3.08 0.00 11.08
CA LEU A 205 -1.92 0.23 11.95
C LEU A 205 -2.21 -0.15 13.42
N LEU A 206 -3.42 0.15 13.92
CA LEU A 206 -3.84 -0.30 15.25
C LEU A 206 -3.85 -1.83 15.37
N TYR A 207 -4.36 -2.51 14.35
CA TYR A 207 -4.41 -3.97 14.32
C TYR A 207 -3.01 -4.58 14.23
N GLY A 208 -2.11 -3.99 13.44
CA GLY A 208 -0.69 -4.35 13.38
C GLY A 208 0.05 -4.11 14.70
N LEU A 209 -0.26 -3.02 15.42
CA LEU A 209 0.25 -2.75 16.77
C LEU A 209 -0.13 -3.87 17.76
N PHE A 210 -1.39 -4.30 17.76
CA PHE A 210 -1.82 -5.44 18.58
C PHE A 210 -1.23 -6.77 18.13
N THR A 211 -0.98 -6.92 16.83
CA THR A 211 -0.28 -8.08 16.26
C THR A 211 1.12 -8.19 16.83
N MET A 212 1.88 -7.08 16.85
CA MET A 212 3.18 -7.01 17.51
C MET A 212 3.11 -7.21 19.03
N TYR A 213 2.10 -6.63 19.69
CA TYR A 213 1.91 -6.81 21.13
C TYR A 213 1.71 -8.29 21.53
N LEU A 214 1.05 -9.06 20.66
CA LEU A 214 0.80 -10.49 20.86
C LEU A 214 1.96 -11.40 20.45
N GLY A 215 3.12 -10.83 20.06
CA GLY A 215 4.32 -11.57 19.69
C GLY A 215 4.34 -12.04 18.22
N PHE A 216 3.45 -11.51 17.38
CA PHE A 216 3.46 -11.75 15.94
C PHE A 216 4.15 -10.61 15.19
N GLU A 217 4.44 -10.84 13.90
CA GLU A 217 5.13 -9.88 13.06
C GLU A 217 4.14 -8.94 12.34
N PHE A 218 4.48 -7.66 12.25
CA PHE A 218 3.69 -6.64 11.54
C PHE A 218 3.72 -6.88 10.02
N ASN A 219 2.62 -6.60 9.32
CA ASN A 219 2.43 -6.91 7.89
C ASN A 219 2.58 -8.41 7.58
N ASP A 220 2.37 -9.29 8.57
CA ASP A 220 2.46 -10.72 8.38
C ASP A 220 1.51 -11.51 9.29
N GLY A 221 1.49 -11.18 10.57
CA GLY A 221 0.82 -11.94 11.62
C GLY A 221 -0.66 -11.64 11.77
N GLU A 222 -1.17 -10.61 11.12
CA GLU A 222 -2.52 -10.08 11.28
C GLU A 222 -3.59 -11.16 11.03
N TYR A 223 -3.38 -12.02 10.03
CA TYR A 223 -4.29 -13.14 9.74
C TYR A 223 -4.29 -14.21 10.84
N LYS A 224 -3.17 -14.41 11.55
CA LYS A 224 -3.08 -15.34 12.68
C LYS A 224 -3.86 -14.78 13.86
N VAL A 225 -3.73 -13.48 14.13
CA VAL A 225 -4.52 -12.79 15.17
C VAL A 225 -6.01 -12.87 14.85
N MET A 226 -6.39 -12.72 13.59
CA MET A 226 -7.79 -12.89 13.15
C MET A 226 -8.27 -14.32 13.38
N GLY A 227 -7.44 -15.32 13.06
CA GLY A 227 -7.74 -16.73 13.31
C GLY A 227 -7.90 -17.07 14.81
N LEU A 228 -7.28 -16.30 15.70
CA LEU A 228 -7.42 -16.43 17.15
C LEU A 228 -8.65 -15.71 17.71
N ALA A 229 -9.18 -14.70 17.00
CA ALA A 229 -10.32 -13.89 17.45
C ALA A 229 -11.55 -14.69 17.94
N PRO A 230 -12.02 -15.77 17.27
CA PRO A 230 -13.19 -16.52 17.74
C PRO A 230 -12.98 -17.29 19.06
N TYR A 231 -11.73 -17.42 19.52
CA TYR A 231 -11.38 -18.03 20.81
C TYR A 231 -11.28 -17.00 21.94
N GLY A 232 -11.39 -15.71 21.61
CA GLY A 232 -11.32 -14.61 22.58
C GLY A 232 -12.66 -14.30 23.24
N ASP A 233 -12.60 -13.46 24.27
CA ASP A 233 -13.77 -12.84 24.89
C ASP A 233 -13.76 -11.33 24.59
N ALA A 234 -14.62 -10.91 23.67
CA ALA A 234 -14.75 -9.50 23.27
C ALA A 234 -15.22 -8.61 24.43
N GLY A 235 -15.96 -9.16 25.42
CA GLY A 235 -16.42 -8.42 26.59
C GLY A 235 -15.29 -8.01 27.52
N ARG A 236 -14.16 -8.73 27.50
CA ARG A 236 -13.01 -8.46 28.36
C ARG A 236 -12.19 -7.24 27.94
N TYR A 237 -11.89 -7.10 26.64
CA TYR A 237 -11.00 -6.06 26.12
C TYR A 237 -11.70 -5.03 25.23
N GLY A 238 -12.88 -5.33 24.69
CA GLY A 238 -13.64 -4.40 23.84
C GLY A 238 -13.87 -3.03 24.49
N PRO A 239 -14.35 -2.96 25.75
CA PRO A 239 -14.53 -1.67 26.44
C PRO A 239 -13.22 -0.88 26.58
N LEU A 240 -12.11 -1.56 26.89
CA LEU A 240 -10.80 -0.93 27.03
C LEU A 240 -10.30 -0.34 25.70
N ILE A 241 -10.52 -1.04 24.58
CA ILE A 241 -10.17 -0.56 23.25
C ILE A 241 -10.96 0.72 22.93
N LEU A 242 -12.28 0.71 23.16
CA LEU A 242 -13.14 1.86 22.90
C LEU A 242 -12.90 3.04 23.86
N GLU A 243 -12.42 2.77 25.08
CA GLU A 243 -12.13 3.82 26.05
C GLU A 243 -10.79 4.53 25.76
N HIS A 244 -9.79 3.81 25.24
CA HIS A 244 -8.41 4.33 25.20
C HIS A 244 -7.77 4.43 23.82
N TRP A 245 -8.19 3.62 22.85
CA TRP A 245 -7.47 3.52 21.59
C TRP A 245 -8.35 3.79 20.37
N VAL A 246 -9.67 3.61 20.45
CA VAL A 246 -10.61 3.92 19.36
C VAL A 246 -11.74 4.80 19.90
N GLN A 247 -11.87 6.02 19.40
CA GLN A 247 -12.93 6.94 19.79
C GLN A 247 -13.94 7.07 18.65
N LEU A 248 -15.16 6.56 18.85
CA LEU A 248 -16.24 6.68 17.87
C LEU A 248 -16.80 8.12 17.87
N GLN A 249 -17.11 8.63 16.69
CA GLN A 249 -17.66 9.98 16.48
C GLN A 249 -19.12 9.89 16.03
N GLY A 250 -19.90 10.94 16.31
CA GLY A 250 -21.35 10.97 16.05
C GLY A 250 -21.73 11.03 14.57
N ASP A 251 -20.76 11.25 13.67
CA ASP A 251 -20.92 11.34 12.23
C ASP A 251 -20.46 10.07 11.49
N GLY A 252 -20.25 8.97 12.23
CA GLY A 252 -19.81 7.68 11.68
C GLY A 252 -18.29 7.57 11.50
N ARG A 253 -17.52 8.62 11.83
CA ARG A 253 -16.05 8.56 11.86
C ARG A 253 -15.53 7.99 13.17
N TYR A 254 -14.22 7.80 13.23
CA TYR A 254 -13.52 7.42 14.44
C TYR A 254 -12.10 8.02 14.45
N ALA A 255 -11.52 8.12 15.64
CA ALA A 255 -10.13 8.48 15.85
C ALA A 255 -9.36 7.34 16.52
N VAL A 256 -8.05 7.29 16.28
CA VAL A 256 -7.13 6.34 16.94
C VAL A 256 -6.03 7.13 17.67
N PRO A 257 -6.32 7.76 18.83
CA PRO A 257 -5.36 8.64 19.51
C PRO A 257 -4.03 7.99 19.84
N LEU A 258 -4.01 6.66 19.99
CA LEU A 258 -2.81 5.87 20.21
C LEU A 258 -1.71 6.14 19.17
N LEU A 259 -2.09 6.33 17.90
CA LEU A 259 -1.12 6.55 16.82
C LEU A 259 -0.44 7.92 16.92
N LEU A 260 -1.03 8.87 17.66
CA LEU A 260 -0.45 10.19 17.93
C LEU A 260 0.66 10.16 18.99
N GLU A 261 0.83 9.05 19.72
CA GLU A 261 1.98 8.84 20.61
C GLU A 261 3.30 8.80 19.83
N ASN A 262 3.25 8.49 18.52
CA ASN A 262 4.43 8.46 17.66
C ASN A 262 4.80 9.89 17.21
N ALA A 263 5.62 10.56 18.02
CA ALA A 263 5.91 11.98 17.85
C ALA A 263 7.04 12.27 16.84
N ASP A 264 8.13 11.51 16.91
CA ASP A 264 9.30 11.70 16.07
C ASP A 264 9.32 10.77 14.83
N ASP A 265 10.26 11.01 13.91
CA ASP A 265 10.36 10.26 12.67
C ASP A 265 10.62 8.76 12.92
N LEU A 266 11.41 8.40 13.94
CA LEU A 266 11.71 7.00 14.23
C LEU A 266 10.47 6.29 14.78
N ASP A 267 9.73 6.94 15.69
CA ASP A 267 8.50 6.39 16.25
C ASP A 267 7.41 6.26 15.19
N LYS A 268 7.30 7.19 14.24
CA LYS A 268 6.33 7.08 13.13
C LYS A 268 6.61 5.89 12.23
N GLU A 269 7.89 5.55 12.06
CA GLU A 269 8.33 4.44 11.21
C GLU A 269 8.39 3.10 11.95
N THR A 270 8.44 3.07 13.29
CA THR A 270 8.58 1.82 14.07
C THR A 270 7.41 1.54 15.02
N HIS A 271 6.57 2.55 15.26
CA HIS A 271 5.47 2.54 16.23
C HIS A 271 5.88 2.19 17.67
N ARG A 272 7.15 2.41 18.05
CA ARG A 272 7.67 2.07 19.38
C ARG A 272 6.95 2.80 20.51
N ALA A 273 6.70 4.11 20.38
CA ALA A 273 5.97 4.87 21.38
C ALA A 273 4.53 4.37 21.59
N ALA A 274 3.80 4.11 20.50
CA ALA A 274 2.46 3.53 20.55
C ALA A 274 2.46 2.12 21.18
N LEU A 275 3.43 1.26 20.84
CA LEU A 275 3.58 -0.05 21.49
C LEU A 275 3.84 0.08 22.99
N ALA A 276 4.74 0.97 23.40
CA ALA A 276 5.01 1.21 24.81
C ALA A 276 3.76 1.70 25.56
N ALA A 277 2.89 2.47 24.89
CA ALA A 277 1.61 2.91 25.47
C ALA A 277 0.63 1.75 25.69
N ILE A 278 0.61 0.75 24.80
CA ILE A 278 -0.14 -0.50 25.01
C ILE A 278 0.44 -1.26 26.22
N GLU A 279 1.76 -1.42 26.28
CA GLU A 279 2.43 -2.18 27.35
C GLU A 279 2.24 -1.57 28.75
N ARG A 280 2.22 -0.23 28.85
CA ARG A 280 1.91 0.46 30.11
C ARG A 280 0.54 0.08 30.67
N ARG A 281 -0.41 -0.30 29.80
CA ARG A 281 -1.79 -0.64 30.19
C ARG A 281 -2.05 -2.13 30.33
N LEU A 282 -1.49 -2.94 29.43
CA LEU A 282 -1.78 -4.37 29.36
C LEU A 282 -0.68 -5.25 29.98
N GLY A 283 0.45 -4.65 30.36
CA GLY A 283 1.65 -5.38 30.75
C GLY A 283 2.56 -5.67 29.55
N PRO A 284 3.69 -6.36 29.75
CA PRO A 284 4.69 -6.57 28.70
C PRO A 284 4.10 -7.32 27.50
N ARG A 285 4.58 -6.98 26.29
CA ARG A 285 4.26 -7.73 25.06
C ARG A 285 4.79 -9.17 25.13
N ARG A 286 4.21 -10.06 24.32
CA ARG A 286 4.57 -11.48 24.27
C ARG A 286 5.74 -11.78 23.32
#